data_AF-A0A439KQ29-F1
#
_entry.id   AF-A0A439KQ29-F1
#
_cell.length_a   1.000
_cell.length_b   1.000
_cell.length_c   1.000
_cell.angle_alpha   90.00
_cell.angle_beta   90.00
_cell.angle_gamma   90.00
#
_symmetry.space_group_name_H-M   'P 1'
#
loop_
_entity.id
_entity.type
_entity.pdbx_description
1 polymer ?
#
loop_
_entity_poly.entity_id
_entity_poly.type
_entity_poly.pdbx_seq_one_letter_code
_entity_poly.pdbx_strand_id
1 'polypeptide(L)'
;MKNFVTSVLGIVGVFGVMAIGLGALAFYTVAFEAGADEWFGWHGWWVPVLFFVAVIMFRSGLLIAAAMVVGGYGAYYAWEWPLWIVVPIFFPALAFMLAGLLVAAVGGIAERVRG
;
A
#
# COMPACT_ATOMS: atom_id res chain seq x y z
N MET A 1 19.21 23.13 26.64
CA MET A 1 17.77 22.90 26.37
C MET A 1 17.47 22.62 24.89
N LYS A 2 17.90 23.45 23.92
CA LYS A 2 17.67 23.18 22.48
C LYS A 2 18.15 21.78 22.03
N ASN A 3 19.36 21.38 22.38
CA ASN A 3 19.91 20.06 22.00
C ASN A 3 19.13 18.88 22.57
N PHE A 4 18.59 19.02 23.80
CA PHE A 4 17.79 17.97 24.43
C PHE A 4 16.44 17.79 23.73
N VAL A 5 15.76 18.89 23.39
CA VAL A 5 14.47 18.85 22.68
C VAL A 5 14.63 18.29 21.27
N THR A 6 15.69 18.68 20.54
CA THR A 6 15.98 18.14 19.21
C THR A 6 16.32 16.65 19.26
N SER A 7 17.08 16.19 20.26
CA SER A 7 17.38 14.76 20.43
C SER A 7 16.14 13.94 20.78
N VAL A 8 15.27 14.44 21.67
CA VAL A 8 14.02 13.74 22.05
C VAL A 8 13.05 13.70 20.86
N LEU A 9 12.88 14.80 20.13
CA LEU A 9 12.07 14.81 18.90
C LEU A 9 12.65 13.88 17.82
N GLY A 10 13.99 13.81 17.70
CA GLY A 10 14.66 12.88 16.80
C GLY A 10 14.39 11.42 17.16
N ILE A 11 14.51 11.07 18.44
CA ILE A 11 14.26 9.71 18.94
C ILE A 11 12.79 9.32 18.80
N VAL A 12 11.86 10.18 19.23
CA VAL A 12 10.42 9.97 19.09
C VAL A 12 10.02 9.87 17.62
N GLY A 13 10.61 10.71 16.76
CA GLY A 13 10.40 10.65 15.32
C GLY A 13 10.85 9.33 14.71
N VAL A 14 12.04 8.84 15.05
CA VAL A 14 12.55 7.55 14.54
C VAL A 14 11.68 6.38 15.00
N PHE A 15 11.35 6.29 16.28
CA PHE A 15 10.49 5.22 16.80
C PHE A 15 9.07 5.30 16.23
N GLY A 16 8.54 6.51 16.04
CA GLY A 16 7.24 6.73 15.41
C GLY A 16 7.21 6.21 13.97
N VAL A 17 8.22 6.56 13.15
CA VAL A 17 8.33 6.08 11.77
C VAL A 17 8.49 4.56 11.72
N MET A 18 9.30 3.97 12.61
CA MET A 18 9.43 2.52 12.71
C MET A 18 8.10 1.84 13.06
N ALA A 19 7.34 2.39 14.01
CA ALA A 19 6.05 1.84 14.40
C ALA A 19 5.03 1.89 13.24
N ILE A 20 5.00 3.00 12.50
CA ILE A 20 4.15 3.13 11.30
C ILE A 20 4.58 2.11 10.23
N GLY A 21 5.88 1.96 9.99
CA GLY A 21 6.42 1.01 9.01
C GLY A 21 6.07 -0.44 9.37
N LEU A 22 6.24 -0.84 10.63
CA LEU A 22 5.89 -2.17 11.12
C LEU A 22 4.37 -2.41 11.08
N GLY A 23 3.58 -1.40 11.46
CA GLY A 23 2.12 -1.47 11.37
C GLY A 23 1.64 -1.65 9.94
N ALA A 24 2.21 -0.90 9.00
CA ALA A 24 1.92 -1.05 7.57
C ALA A 24 2.31 -2.44 7.06
N LEU A 25 3.51 -2.93 7.42
CA LEU A 25 3.94 -4.28 7.04
C LEU A 25 2.98 -5.36 7.56
N ALA A 26 2.59 -5.28 8.83
CA ALA A 26 1.62 -6.20 9.41
C ALA A 26 0.27 -6.14 8.68
N PHE A 27 -0.23 -4.93 8.43
CA PHE A 27 -1.47 -4.71 7.67
C PHE A 27 -1.42 -5.36 6.28
N TYR A 28 -0.38 -5.09 5.48
CA TYR A 28 -0.26 -5.67 4.15
C TYR A 28 -0.06 -7.19 4.17
N THR A 29 0.57 -7.72 5.22
CA THR A 29 0.74 -9.16 5.39
C THR A 29 -0.60 -9.85 5.63
N VAL A 30 -1.45 -9.30 6.50
CA VAL A 30 -2.78 -9.87 6.77
C VAL A 30 -3.69 -9.71 5.53
N ALA A 31 -3.59 -8.59 4.82
CA ALA A 31 -4.30 -8.42 3.56
C ALA A 31 -3.87 -9.46 2.51
N PHE A 32 -2.57 -9.72 2.39
CA PHE A 32 -2.03 -10.75 1.50
C PHE A 32 -2.52 -12.14 1.88
N GLU A 33 -2.51 -12.48 3.17
CA GLU A 33 -3.02 -13.77 3.65
C GLU A 33 -4.49 -13.96 3.29
N ALA A 34 -5.35 -12.97 3.56
CA ALA A 34 -6.75 -13.00 3.18
C ALA A 34 -6.96 -13.12 1.66
N GLY A 35 -6.13 -12.43 0.87
CA GLY A 35 -6.18 -12.52 -0.59
C GLY A 35 -5.67 -13.85 -1.13
N ALA A 36 -4.67 -14.44 -0.50
CA ALA A 36 -4.12 -15.74 -0.90
C ALA A 36 -5.10 -16.88 -0.57
N ASP A 37 -5.82 -16.76 0.54
CA ASP A 37 -6.94 -17.62 0.88
C ASP A 37 -8.03 -17.51 -0.19
N GLU A 38 -8.56 -16.31 -0.44
CA GLU A 38 -9.68 -16.11 -1.35
C GLU A 38 -9.34 -16.45 -2.82
N TRP A 39 -8.13 -16.12 -3.29
CA TRP A 39 -7.75 -16.34 -4.68
C TRP A 39 -7.22 -17.77 -4.92
N PHE A 40 -6.34 -18.26 -4.04
CA PHE A 40 -5.61 -19.50 -4.27
C PHE A 40 -6.04 -20.65 -3.35
N GLY A 41 -6.90 -20.42 -2.36
CA GLY A 41 -7.23 -21.38 -1.30
C GLY A 41 -6.03 -21.71 -0.42
N TRP A 42 -5.06 -20.79 -0.31
CA TRP A 42 -3.84 -21.02 0.46
C TRP A 42 -4.07 -20.65 1.93
N HIS A 43 -3.87 -21.63 2.81
CA HIS A 43 -3.97 -21.41 4.25
C HIS A 43 -2.72 -21.91 4.97
N GLY A 44 -2.40 -21.24 6.08
CA GLY A 44 -1.40 -21.69 7.04
C GLY A 44 -0.30 -20.67 7.31
N TRP A 45 0.48 -20.95 8.35
CA TRP A 45 1.50 -20.04 8.89
C TRP A 45 2.57 -19.62 7.87
N TRP A 46 2.76 -20.39 6.79
CA TRP A 46 3.75 -20.12 5.74
C TRP A 46 3.29 -19.04 4.75
N VAL A 47 1.99 -18.75 4.64
CA VAL A 47 1.44 -17.77 3.67
C VAL A 47 1.93 -16.35 3.99
N PRO A 48 1.80 -15.83 5.22
CA PRO A 48 2.45 -14.59 5.64
C PRO A 48 3.96 -14.55 5.38
N VAL A 49 4.65 -15.68 5.53
CA VAL A 49 6.10 -15.76 5.32
C VAL A 49 6.47 -15.50 3.86
N LEU A 50 5.66 -15.97 2.90
CA LEU A 50 5.89 -15.67 1.47
C LEU A 50 5.82 -14.17 1.18
N PHE A 51 4.91 -13.45 1.82
CA PHE A 51 4.86 -11.99 1.72
C PHE A 51 6.18 -11.36 2.18
N PHE A 52 6.69 -11.77 3.34
CA PHE A 52 7.98 -11.27 3.84
C PHE A 52 9.16 -11.62 2.93
N VAL A 53 9.20 -12.83 2.38
CA VAL A 53 10.23 -13.24 1.42
C VAL A 53 10.16 -12.37 0.16
N ALA A 54 8.97 -12.16 -0.39
CA ALA A 54 8.75 -11.33 -1.58
C ALA A 54 9.17 -9.87 -1.34
N VAL A 55 8.79 -9.30 -0.20
CA VAL A 55 8.95 -7.86 0.10
C VAL A 55 10.33 -7.53 0.67
N ILE A 56 10.85 -8.30 1.63
CA ILE A 56 12.09 -7.97 2.35
C ILE A 56 13.32 -8.60 1.69
N MET A 57 13.23 -9.86 1.28
CA MET A 57 14.39 -10.65 0.85
C MET A 57 14.74 -10.40 -0.62
N PHE A 58 13.76 -10.48 -1.53
CA PHE A 58 14.01 -10.29 -2.95
C PHE A 58 14.03 -8.82 -3.38
N ARG A 59 13.29 -7.94 -2.68
CA ARG A 59 13.14 -6.50 -3.01
C ARG A 59 12.84 -6.25 -4.49
N SER A 60 12.22 -7.22 -5.16
CA SER A 60 11.91 -7.16 -6.57
C SER A 60 10.58 -6.43 -6.74
N GLY A 61 10.58 -5.36 -7.53
CA GLY A 61 9.36 -4.58 -7.79
C GLY A 61 8.22 -5.44 -8.32
N LEU A 62 8.51 -6.48 -9.10
CA LEU A 62 7.51 -7.41 -9.62
C LEU A 62 6.91 -8.30 -8.51
N LEU A 63 7.73 -8.81 -7.59
CA LEU A 63 7.24 -9.64 -6.48
C LEU A 63 6.47 -8.81 -5.47
N ILE A 64 6.91 -7.58 -5.20
CA ILE A 64 6.17 -6.62 -4.37
C ILE A 64 4.83 -6.29 -5.05
N ALA A 65 4.82 -6.00 -6.35
CA ALA A 65 3.59 -5.72 -7.07
C ALA A 65 2.63 -6.91 -7.04
N ALA A 66 3.12 -8.13 -7.26
CA ALA A 66 2.30 -9.35 -7.14
C ALA A 66 1.72 -9.50 -5.73
N ALA A 67 2.52 -9.29 -4.68
CA ALA A 67 2.06 -9.32 -3.30
C ALA A 67 1.00 -8.24 -3.02
N MET A 68 1.16 -7.02 -3.56
CA MET A 68 0.15 -5.96 -3.45
C MET A 68 -1.12 -6.29 -4.22
N VAL A 69 -1.02 -6.95 -5.38
CA VAL A 69 -2.18 -7.43 -6.15
C VAL A 69 -2.99 -8.43 -5.35
N VAL A 70 -2.33 -9.44 -4.78
CA VAL A 70 -2.98 -10.44 -3.94
C VAL A 70 -3.57 -9.79 -2.69
N GLY A 71 -2.84 -8.90 -2.01
CA GLY A 71 -3.35 -8.18 -0.84
C GLY A 71 -4.54 -7.28 -1.15
N GLY A 72 -4.52 -6.57 -2.29
CA GLY A 72 -5.62 -5.74 -2.74
C GLY A 72 -6.86 -6.57 -3.12
N TYR A 73 -6.66 -7.75 -3.71
CA TYR A 73 -7.73 -8.70 -3.97
C TYR A 73 -8.40 -9.17 -2.67
N GLY A 74 -7.60 -9.50 -1.65
CA GLY A 74 -8.09 -9.82 -0.31
C GLY A 74 -8.87 -8.68 0.33
N ALA A 75 -8.36 -7.45 0.25
CA ALA A 75 -9.08 -6.28 0.77
C ALA A 75 -10.44 -6.07 0.07
N TYR A 76 -10.51 -6.33 -1.24
CA TYR A 76 -11.75 -6.15 -2.01
C TYR A 76 -12.77 -7.28 -1.76
N TYR A 77 -12.35 -8.55 -1.80
CA TYR A 77 -13.27 -9.68 -1.72
C TYR A 77 -13.47 -10.23 -0.29
N ALA A 78 -12.42 -10.29 0.53
CA ALA A 78 -12.50 -10.83 1.88
C ALA A 78 -12.85 -9.76 2.92
N TRP A 79 -12.38 -8.52 2.76
CA TRP A 79 -12.74 -7.41 3.66
C TRP A 79 -13.87 -6.53 3.12
N GLU A 80 -14.34 -6.80 1.91
CA GLU A 80 -15.43 -6.07 1.25
C GLU A 80 -15.16 -4.56 1.12
N TRP A 81 -13.88 -4.16 1.05
CA TRP A 81 -13.54 -2.74 0.92
C TRP A 81 -13.92 -2.23 -0.47
N PRO A 82 -14.47 -1.01 -0.57
CA PRO A 82 -14.79 -0.45 -1.86
C PRO A 82 -13.51 -0.11 -2.66
N LEU A 83 -13.58 -0.25 -4.00
CA LEU A 83 -12.42 -0.06 -4.89
C LEU A 83 -11.74 1.30 -4.74
N TRP A 84 -12.49 2.36 -4.42
CA TRP A 84 -11.94 3.70 -4.24
C TRP A 84 -11.03 3.83 -3.01
N ILE A 85 -11.10 2.87 -2.06
CA ILE A 85 -10.16 2.75 -0.93
C ILE A 85 -9.03 1.78 -1.29
N VAL A 86 -9.34 0.65 -1.90
CA VAL A 86 -8.36 -0.40 -2.23
C VAL A 86 -7.29 0.13 -3.19
N VAL A 87 -7.70 0.83 -4.26
CA VAL A 87 -6.79 1.34 -5.30
C VAL A 87 -5.71 2.28 -4.74
N PRO A 88 -6.01 3.35 -3.99
CA PRO A 88 -4.98 4.23 -3.46
C PRO A 88 -4.08 3.59 -2.40
N ILE A 89 -4.58 2.61 -1.64
CA ILE A 89 -3.80 1.94 -0.59
C ILE A 89 -2.82 0.93 -1.19
N PHE A 90 -3.29 0.02 -2.05
CA PHE A 90 -2.46 -1.07 -2.59
C PHE A 90 -1.75 -0.70 -3.91
N PHE A 91 -2.26 0.29 -4.64
CA PHE A 91 -1.72 0.73 -5.93
C PHE A 91 -1.59 2.27 -5.99
N PRO A 92 -0.81 2.89 -5.09
CA PRO A 92 -0.72 4.35 -5.01
C PRO A 92 -0.28 4.99 -6.32
N ALA A 93 0.67 4.38 -7.04
CA ALA A 93 1.11 4.88 -8.35
C ALA A 93 -0.03 4.90 -9.39
N LEU A 94 -0.87 3.86 -9.40
CA LEU A 94 -2.06 3.81 -10.26
C LEU A 94 -3.07 4.89 -9.88
N ALA A 95 -3.30 5.09 -8.57
CA ALA A 95 -4.20 6.14 -8.09
C ALA A 95 -3.73 7.54 -8.51
N PHE A 96 -2.42 7.84 -8.37
CA PHE A 96 -1.85 9.10 -8.84
C PHE A 96 -1.96 9.28 -10.36
N MET A 97 -1.74 8.21 -11.13
CA MET A 97 -1.89 8.25 -12.59
C MET A 97 -3.34 8.53 -13.00
N LEU A 98 -4.32 7.86 -12.37
CA LEU A 98 -5.74 8.09 -12.62
C LEU A 98 -6.16 9.52 -12.24
N ALA A 99 -5.71 10.01 -11.08
CA ALA A 99 -5.95 11.38 -10.66
C ALA A 99 -5.34 12.40 -11.64
N GLY A 100 -4.09 12.17 -12.08
CA GLY A 100 -3.42 13.01 -13.06
C GLY A 100 -4.15 13.03 -14.41
N LEU A 101 -4.63 11.87 -14.88
CA LEU A 101 -5.42 11.76 -16.10
C LEU A 101 -6.74 12.53 -15.99
N LEU A 102 -7.43 12.43 -14.85
CA LEU A 102 -8.67 13.18 -14.60
C LEU A 102 -8.41 14.69 -14.61
N VAL A 103 -7.35 15.15 -13.95
CA VAL A 103 -6.96 16.58 -13.95
C VAL A 103 -6.65 17.05 -15.37
N ALA A 104 -5.91 16.26 -16.15
CA ALA A 104 -5.60 16.59 -17.54
C ALA A 104 -6.86 16.63 -18.43
N ALA A 105 -7.78 15.69 -18.25
CA ALA A 105 -9.04 15.67 -18.99
C ALA A 105 -9.91 16.90 -18.66
N VAL A 106 -10.03 17.26 -17.38
CA VAL A 106 -10.75 18.47 -16.95
C VAL A 106 -10.07 19.73 -17.48
N GLY A 107 -8.74 19.81 -17.41
CA GLY A 107 -7.97 20.92 -17.96
C GLY A 107 -8.20 21.11 -19.47
N GLY A 108 -8.14 20.02 -20.24
CA GLY A 108 -8.38 20.06 -21.69
C GLY A 108 -9.81 20.43 -22.07
N ILE A 109 -10.81 20.02 -21.27
CA ILE A 109 -12.20 20.48 -21.45
C ILE A 109 -12.32 21.97 -21.13
N ALA A 110 -11.71 22.43 -20.03
CA ALA A 110 -11.74 23.83 -19.63
C ALA A 110 -11.06 24.75 -20.66
N GLU A 111 -9.96 24.34 -21.27
CA GLU A 111 -9.31 25.06 -22.38
C GLU A 111 -10.21 25.12 -23.62
N ARG A 112 -10.81 23.99 -24.04
CA ARG A 112 -11.77 23.97 -25.16
C ARG A 112 -12.98 24.88 -24.95
N VAL A 113 -13.43 25.05 -23.70
CA VAL A 113 -14.54 25.94 -23.36
C VAL A 113 -14.10 27.42 -23.32
N ARG A 114 -12.81 27.69 -23.08
CA ARG A 114 -12.25 29.05 -23.01
C ARG A 114 -11.79 29.61 -24.35
N GLY A 115 -11.57 28.77 -25.38
CA GLY A 115 -11.20 29.17 -26.74
C GLY A 115 -9.77 28.84 -27.10
#